data_AF-A3TVK9-F1
#
_entry.id   AF-A3TVK9-F1
#
_cell.length_a   1.000
_cell.length_b   1.000
_cell.length_c   1.000
_cell.angle_alpha   90.00
_cell.angle_beta   90.00
_cell.angle_gamma   90.00
#
_symmetry.space_group_name_H-M   'P 1'
#
loop_
_entity.id
_entity.type
_entity.pdbx_description
1 polymer ?
#
loop_
_entity_poly.entity_id
_entity_poly.type
_entity_poly.pdbx_seq_one_letter_code
_entity_poly.pdbx_strand_id
1 'polypeptide(L)' 'MAHDSENEHVLRQIDENLKRVYQQKLDEDLPDRFKSLIEQLKTQSQGGGAPR' A
#
# COMPACT_ATOMS: atom_id res chain seq x y z
N MET A 1 4.13 -32.21 15.88
CA MET A 1 3.48 -31.57 17.04
C MET A 1 4.32 -30.43 17.62
N ALA A 2 5.52 -30.64 18.19
CA ALA A 2 6.32 -29.52 18.74
C ALA A 2 6.85 -28.54 17.68
N HIS A 3 7.29 -29.05 16.52
CA HIS A 3 7.78 -28.24 15.41
C HIS A 3 6.68 -27.44 14.70
N ASP A 4 5.43 -27.90 14.75
CA ASP A 4 4.30 -27.19 14.15
C ASP A 4 3.98 -25.93 14.95
N SER A 5 4.00 -26.02 16.29
CA SER A 5 3.77 -24.88 17.20
C SER A 5 4.85 -23.81 17.09
N GLU A 6 6.10 -24.20 16.85
CA GLU A 6 7.21 -23.28 16.63
C GLU A 6 7.06 -22.54 15.29
N ASN A 7 6.67 -23.25 14.23
CA ASN A 7 6.40 -22.65 12.92
C ASN A 7 5.22 -21.67 12.98
N GLU A 8 4.14 -22.01 13.68
CA GLU A 8 3.03 -21.09 13.91
C GLU A 8 3.44 -19.83 14.68
N HIS A 9 4.36 -19.95 15.65
CA HIS A 9 4.86 -18.80 16.39
C HIS A 9 5.67 -17.86 15.49
N VAL A 10 6.54 -18.41 14.64
CA VAL A 10 7.31 -17.64 13.65
C VAL A 10 6.37 -16.95 12.65
N LEU A 11 5.35 -17.64 12.15
CA LEU A 11 4.37 -17.07 11.23
C LEU A 11 3.60 -15.89 11.86
N ARG A 12 3.19 -16.01 13.14
CA ARG A 12 2.56 -14.90 13.87
C ARG A 12 3.48 -13.69 13.99
N GLN A 13 4.75 -13.91 14.34
CA GLN A 13 5.73 -12.83 14.43
C GLN A 13 5.97 -12.14 13.08
N ILE A 14 6.01 -12.89 11.98
CA ILE A 14 6.15 -12.34 10.63
C ILE A 14 4.95 -11.45 10.31
N ASP A 15 3.72 -11.92 10.56
CA ASP A 15 2.49 -11.16 10.32
C ASP A 15 2.44 -9.87 11.16
N GLU A 16 2.79 -9.94 12.44
CA GLU A 16 2.85 -8.77 13.33
C GLU A 16 3.88 -7.73 12.84
N ASN A 17 5.06 -8.19 12.42
CA ASN A 17 6.10 -7.29 11.90
C ASN A 17 5.68 -6.65 10.57
N LEU A 18 5.06 -7.39 9.66
CA LEU A 18 4.53 -6.85 8.41
C LEU A 18 3.46 -5.78 8.68
N LYS A 19 2.49 -6.09 9.56
CA LYS A 19 1.45 -5.13 9.95
C LYS A 19 2.04 -3.83 10.51
N ARG A 20 3.02 -3.93 11.39
CA ARG A 20 3.71 -2.76 11.97
C ARG A 20 4.38 -1.90 10.89
N VAL A 21 5.12 -2.52 9.95
CA VAL A 21 5.80 -1.79 8.87
C VAL A 21 4.79 -1.10 7.95
N TYR A 22 3.72 -1.79 7.56
CA TYR A 22 2.68 -1.19 6.71
C TYR A 22 1.93 -0.07 7.43
N GLN A 23 1.63 -0.22 8.72
CA GLN A 23 1.00 0.83 9.52
C GLN A 23 1.90 2.07 9.65
N GLN A 24 3.21 1.88 9.87
CA GLN A 24 4.18 2.98 9.87
C GLN A 24 4.23 3.70 8.52
N LYS A 25 4.14 2.94 7.42
CA LYS A 25 4.09 3.50 6.06
C LYS A 25 2.79 4.23 5.72
N LEU A 26 1.68 3.93 6.40
CA LEU A 26 0.42 4.65 6.21
C LEU A 26 0.39 6.01 6.90
N ASP A 27 1.19 6.19 7.95
CA ASP A 27 1.37 7.48 8.64
C ASP A 27 2.30 8.43 7.86
N GLU A 28 3.03 7.91 6.87
CA GLU A 28 3.80 8.73 5.93
C GLU A 28 2.84 9.37 4.91
N ASP A 29 2.85 10.70 4.82
CA ASP A 29 2.12 11.45 3.81
C ASP A 29 2.35 10.86 2.41
N LEU A 30 1.27 10.66 1.65
CA LEU A 30 1.36 10.11 0.30
C LEU A 30 2.35 10.95 -0.54
N PRO A 31 3.41 10.36 -1.11
CA PRO A 31 4.41 11.09 -1.86
C PRO A 31 3.81 11.99 -2.95
N ASP A 32 4.34 13.21 -3.09
CA ASP A 32 3.82 14.22 -4.03
C ASP A 32 3.77 13.70 -5.48
N ARG A 33 4.73 12.84 -5.87
CA ARG A 33 4.74 12.19 -7.18
C ARG A 33 3.45 11.41 -7.44
N PHE A 34 2.93 10.69 -6.45
CA PHE A 34 1.68 9.93 -6.62
C PHE A 34 0.47 10.86 -6.72
N LYS A 35 0.44 11.94 -5.92
CA LYS A 35 -0.59 12.98 -6.03
C LYS A 35 -0.60 13.59 -7.43
N SER A 36 0.57 13.96 -7.96
CA SER A 36 0.72 14.51 -9.32
C SER A 36 0.29 13.52 -10.41
N LEU A 37 0.58 12.22 -10.25
CA LEU A 37 0.13 11.19 -11.21
C LEU A 37 -1.40 11.02 -11.17
N ILE A 38 -2.01 11.05 -9.99
CA ILE A 38 -3.47 11.00 -9.84
C ILE A 38 -4.12 12.23 -10.48
N GLU A 39 -3.54 13.41 -10.29
CA GLU A 39 -3.99 14.63 -10.96
C GLU A 39 -3.88 14.53 -12.49
N GLN A 40 -2.75 14.05 -13.01
CA GLN A 40 -2.58 13.82 -14.45
C GLN A 40 -3.64 12.85 -15.01
N LEU A 41 -3.94 11.76 -14.30
CA LEU A 41 -4.98 10.81 -14.69
C LEU A 41 -6.38 11.44 -14.66
N LYS A 42 -6.70 12.24 -13.63
CA LYS A 42 -7.98 12.98 -13.53
C LYS A 42 -8.11 13.99 -14.67
N THR A 43 -7.05 14.74 -14.98
CA THR A 43 -7.04 15.71 -16.08
C THR A 43 -7.17 15.02 -17.43
N GLN A 44 -6.51 13.87 -17.65
CA GLN A 44 -6.70 13.07 -18.87
C GLN A 44 -8.12 12.51 -18.98
N SER A 45 -8.71 12.07 -17.87
CA SER A 45 -10.10 11.60 -17.84
C SER A 45 -11.11 12.73 -18.08
N GLN A 46 -10.85 13.96 -17.62
CA GLN A 46 -11.72 15.13 -17.86
C GLN A 46 -11.47 15.78 -19.23
N GLY A 47 -10.25 15.70 -19.77
CA GLY A 47 -9.88 16.18 -21.11
C GLY A 47 -10.12 15.17 -22.24
N GLY A 48 -10.48 13.93 -21.91
CA GLY A 48 -10.84 12.88 -22.87
C GLY A 48 -12.29 12.93 -23.37
N GLY A 49 -13.10 13.88 -22.90
CA GLY A 49 -14.39 14.21 -23.49
C GLY A 49 -14.22 15.14 -24.69
N ALA A 50 -13.89 14.56 -25.84
CA ALA A 50 -13.92 15.05 -27.24
C ALA A 50 -14.09 16.57 -27.52
N PRO A 51 -13.36 17.08 -28.53
CA PRO A 51 -14.07 17.67 -29.66
C PRO A 51 -13.53 17.17 -31.01
N ARG A 52 -14.44 16.55 -31.78
CA ARG A 52 -14.47 16.34 -33.24
C ARG A 52 -13.37 15.49 -33.88
#